data_AF-A0A6L8RM31-F1
#
_entry.id   AF-A0A6L8RM31-F1
#
_cell.length_a   1.000
_cell.length_b   1.000
_cell.length_c   1.000
_cell.angle_alpha   90.00
_cell.angle_beta   90.00
_cell.angle_gamma   90.00
#
_symmetry.space_group_name_H-M   'P 1'
#
loop_
_entity.id
_entity.type
_entity.pdbx_description
1 polymer ?
#
loop_
_entity_poly.entity_id
_entity_poly.type
_entity_poly.pdbx_seq_one_letter_code
_entity_poly.pdbx_strand_id
1 'polypeptide(L)'
;MSGKRKKGAGKAAPRAYGRLTRHERDTLQRMLERGASCRQIARELGRSPSTVCSEVASHRFVTAPRERRGERVDASADLSAACPRLAAWPRCCNGCGRYRAIGCKRRPHVFYDARAAQLCADSVLVSSRRGIDADEPAAAARLEAIRDCLRRGLSPEQLSARNGGPVDLSPSTIYRWVAAGYDGMTNMELRRKVGYRPRRRAAGRAATRHSARRSHAAFLALGEDACAAAWEMDTVEGAREDCACLLTLLHRPSRLQLALPLEEKTAGCVADALEGVRAILGADGTRRVFRAVLTDNGAEFSDEGAIAALLGEGPGETRLFYCDP
;
A
#
# COMPACT_ATOMS: atom_id res chain seq x y z
N MET A 1 51.92 9.44 56.86
CA MET A 1 52.21 9.25 55.42
C MET A 1 51.00 8.62 54.74
N SER A 2 50.60 9.19 53.62
CA SER A 2 49.27 9.11 53.02
C SER A 2 48.96 7.74 52.38
N GLY A 3 47.90 7.08 52.85
CA GLY A 3 47.37 5.84 52.29
C GLY A 3 46.60 6.10 50.99
N LYS A 4 47.15 5.66 49.85
CA LYS A 4 46.46 5.69 48.55
C LYS A 4 45.32 4.67 48.55
N ARG A 5 44.08 5.15 48.75
CA ARG A 5 42.85 4.39 48.46
C ARG A 5 42.80 4.04 46.97
N LYS A 6 42.85 2.75 46.63
CA LYS A 6 42.48 2.24 45.31
C LYS A 6 40.99 2.53 45.09
N LYS A 7 40.67 3.45 44.17
CA LYS A 7 39.30 3.62 43.66
C LYS A 7 38.93 2.32 42.94
N GLY A 8 37.92 1.63 43.47
CA GLY A 8 37.34 0.44 42.86
C GLY A 8 36.92 0.73 41.42
N ALA A 9 37.35 -0.12 40.50
CA ALA A 9 36.82 -0.15 39.15
C ALA A 9 35.32 -0.42 39.24
N GLY A 10 34.51 0.62 39.02
CA GLY A 10 33.06 0.45 38.87
C GLY A 10 32.81 -0.57 37.76
N LYS A 11 31.96 -1.57 38.03
CA LYS A 11 31.50 -2.54 37.02
C LYS A 11 31.07 -1.76 35.79
N ALA A 12 31.78 -1.93 34.68
CA ALA A 12 31.39 -1.36 33.40
C ALA A 12 29.97 -1.86 33.08
N ALA A 13 29.04 -0.93 32.90
CA ALA A 13 27.68 -1.26 32.48
C ALA A 13 27.74 -2.16 31.24
N PRO A 14 26.87 -3.18 31.14
CA PRO A 14 26.87 -4.08 29.99
C PRO A 14 26.64 -3.24 28.73
N ARG A 15 27.69 -3.10 27.90
CA ARG A 15 27.57 -2.43 26.61
C ARG A 15 26.74 -3.33 25.73
N ALA A 16 25.45 -3.04 25.61
CA ALA A 16 24.65 -3.56 24.52
C ALA A 16 25.35 -3.15 23.23
N TYR A 17 25.95 -4.11 22.52
CA TYR A 17 26.44 -3.92 21.16
C TYR A 17 25.21 -3.75 20.26
N GLY A 18 24.53 -2.61 20.39
CA GLY A 18 23.41 -2.24 19.56
C GLY A 18 23.93 -2.00 18.15
N ARG A 19 23.34 -2.70 17.18
CA ARG A 19 23.53 -2.37 15.76
C ARG A 19 23.21 -0.89 15.57
N LEU A 20 23.89 -0.26 14.62
CA LEU A 20 23.50 1.09 14.19
C LEU A 20 22.04 1.07 13.76
N THR A 21 21.30 2.09 14.16
CA THR A 21 19.93 2.36 13.74
C THR A 21 19.94 3.00 12.35
N ARG A 22 18.78 3.01 11.69
CA ARG A 22 18.61 3.68 10.40
C ARG A 22 19.02 5.17 10.47
N HIS A 23 18.58 5.87 11.52
CA HIS A 23 18.92 7.28 11.73
C HIS A 23 20.44 7.50 11.88
N GLU A 24 21.12 6.65 12.64
CA GLU A 24 22.58 6.73 12.78
C GLU A 24 23.29 6.49 11.43
N ARG A 25 22.79 5.57 10.59
CA ARG A 25 23.32 5.34 9.24
C ARG A 25 23.11 6.55 8.31
N ASP A 26 21.95 7.19 8.37
CA ASP A 26 21.65 8.39 7.58
C ASP A 26 22.57 9.55 7.98
N THR A 27 22.79 9.73 9.29
CA THR A 27 23.74 10.72 9.82
C THR A 27 25.18 10.40 9.40
N LEU A 28 25.58 9.14 9.46
CA LEU A 28 26.88 8.68 8.98
C LEU A 28 27.08 9.05 7.50
N GLN A 29 26.11 8.76 6.63
CA GLN A 29 26.20 9.07 5.20
C GLN A 29 26.37 10.58 4.95
N ARG A 30 25.54 11.42 5.58
CA ARG A 30 25.63 12.89 5.45
C ARG A 30 26.98 13.42 5.91
N MET A 31 27.53 12.89 7.01
CA MET A 31 28.83 13.30 7.51
C MET A 31 29.99 12.83 6.61
N LEU A 32 29.90 11.63 6.04
CA LEU A 32 30.85 11.16 5.03
C LEU A 32 30.84 12.06 3.78
N GLU A 33 29.66 12.47 3.33
CA GLU A 33 29.50 13.41 2.23
C GLU A 33 30.10 14.79 2.55
N ARG A 34 30.13 15.21 3.81
CA ARG A 34 30.81 16.44 4.25
C ARG A 34 32.32 16.26 4.48
N GLY A 35 32.85 15.05 4.30
CA GLY A 35 34.28 14.77 4.49
C GLY A 35 34.71 14.64 5.95
N ALA A 36 33.78 14.34 6.87
CA ALA A 36 34.09 14.20 8.29
C ALA A 36 35.07 13.04 8.58
N SER A 37 35.90 13.21 9.61
CA SER A 37 36.77 12.14 10.11
C SER A 37 35.99 11.07 10.88
N CYS A 38 36.50 9.84 10.91
CA CYS A 38 35.90 8.73 11.66
C CYS A 38 35.62 9.09 13.13
N ARG A 39 36.52 9.86 13.78
CA ARG A 39 36.38 10.28 15.18
C ARG A 39 35.26 11.31 15.37
N GLN A 40 35.09 12.23 14.42
CA GLN A 40 33.98 13.20 14.46
C GLN A 40 32.63 12.50 14.32
N ILE A 41 32.51 11.58 13.36
CA ILE A 41 31.29 10.78 13.18
C ILE A 41 31.00 9.94 14.43
N ALA A 42 32.01 9.28 14.99
CA ALA A 42 31.86 8.48 16.19
C ALA A 42 31.35 9.30 17.39
N ARG A 43 31.87 10.53 17.57
CA ARG A 43 31.42 11.45 18.62
C ARG A 43 29.96 11.87 18.41
N GLU A 44 29.59 12.22 17.18
CA GLU A 44 28.22 12.62 16.82
C GLU A 44 27.22 11.49 17.10
N LEU A 45 27.56 10.26 16.72
CA LEU A 45 26.70 9.09 16.89
C LEU A 45 26.71 8.53 18.33
N GLY A 46 27.59 9.01 19.20
CA GLY A 46 27.81 8.39 20.52
C GLY A 46 28.33 6.94 20.45
N ARG A 47 29.04 6.59 19.36
CA ARG A 47 29.57 5.23 19.10
C ARG A 47 31.09 5.18 19.14
N SER A 48 31.65 3.98 19.18
CA SER A 48 33.10 3.82 19.08
C SER A 48 33.58 4.11 17.64
N PRO A 49 34.79 4.67 17.44
CA PRO A 49 35.38 4.83 16.10
C PRO A 49 35.48 3.52 15.33
N SER A 50 35.75 2.41 16.03
CA SER A 50 35.80 1.08 15.41
C SER A 50 34.44 0.66 14.83
N THR A 51 33.33 0.94 15.53
CA THR A 51 31.97 0.66 15.04
C THR A 51 31.69 1.39 13.73
N VAL A 52 32.03 2.68 13.67
CA VAL A 52 31.85 3.50 12.47
C VAL A 52 32.74 3.01 11.32
N CYS A 53 34.01 2.71 11.61
CA CYS A 53 34.95 2.21 10.61
C CYS A 53 34.50 0.87 10.01
N SER A 54 34.12 -0.08 10.86
CA SER A 54 33.64 -1.40 10.44
C SER A 54 32.34 -1.31 9.65
N GLU A 55 31.41 -0.43 10.03
CA GLU A 55 30.16 -0.23 9.29
C GLU A 55 30.44 0.23 7.85
N VAL A 56 31.26 1.26 7.69
CA VAL A 56 31.58 1.82 6.37
C VAL A 56 32.37 0.84 5.52
N ALA A 57 33.31 0.12 6.12
CA ALA A 57 34.10 -0.89 5.42
C ALA A 57 33.22 -2.06 4.92
N SER A 58 32.19 -2.42 5.69
CA SER A 58 31.33 -3.57 5.39
C SER A 58 30.16 -3.26 4.47
N HIS A 59 29.71 -2.01 4.38
CA HIS A 59 28.48 -1.62 3.68
C HIS A 59 28.71 -0.52 2.65
N ARG A 60 29.62 -0.79 1.72
CA ARG A 60 29.93 0.08 0.58
C ARG A 60 29.61 -0.65 -0.72
N PHE A 61 29.10 0.07 -1.70
CA PHE A 61 28.49 -0.51 -2.90
C PHE A 61 29.06 0.15 -4.16
N VAL A 62 29.30 -0.65 -5.19
CA VAL A 62 29.77 -0.16 -6.49
C VAL A 62 28.64 0.59 -7.20
N THR A 63 28.93 1.79 -7.71
CA THR A 63 28.01 2.57 -8.56
C THR A 63 28.48 2.68 -10.00
N ALA A 64 29.78 2.51 -10.25
CA ALA A 64 30.37 2.44 -11.58
C ALA A 64 31.56 1.47 -11.60
N PRO A 65 31.76 0.68 -12.68
CA PRO A 65 31.04 0.74 -13.96
C PRO A 65 29.64 0.09 -13.88
N ARG A 66 28.82 0.21 -14.93
CA ARG A 66 27.38 -0.14 -14.85
C ARG A 66 27.15 -1.62 -14.60
N GLU A 67 28.04 -2.47 -15.10
CA GLU A 67 28.00 -3.93 -15.03
C GLU A 67 28.11 -4.43 -13.59
N ARG A 68 28.84 -3.70 -12.74
CA ARG A 68 29.06 -4.04 -11.33
C ARG A 68 28.18 -3.25 -10.38
N ARG A 69 27.23 -2.45 -10.90
CA ARG A 69 26.41 -1.56 -10.07
C ARG A 69 25.60 -2.37 -9.04
N GLY A 70 25.67 -1.97 -7.78
CA GLY A 70 24.99 -2.62 -6.66
C GLY A 70 25.79 -3.73 -6.00
N GLU A 71 26.92 -4.15 -6.58
CA GLU A 71 27.83 -5.11 -5.94
C GLU A 71 28.31 -4.56 -4.59
N ARG A 72 28.16 -5.37 -3.54
CA ARG A 72 28.64 -5.04 -2.20
C ARG A 72 30.14 -5.30 -2.14
N VAL A 73 30.90 -4.29 -1.76
CA VAL A 73 32.34 -4.40 -1.51
C VAL A 73 32.53 -4.45 0.01
N ASP A 74 32.80 -5.63 0.55
CA ASP A 74 33.03 -5.77 1.98
C ASP A 74 34.44 -5.31 2.40
N ALA A 75 34.77 -5.53 3.68
CA ALA A 75 36.04 -5.11 4.27
C ALA A 75 37.25 -5.93 3.77
N SER A 76 37.02 -7.11 3.18
CA SER A 76 38.08 -8.00 2.67
C SER A 76 38.57 -7.61 1.27
N ALA A 77 37.73 -6.89 0.51
CA ALA A 77 38.08 -6.45 -0.83
C ALA A 77 39.14 -5.34 -0.83
N ASP A 78 40.32 -5.65 -1.37
CA ASP A 78 41.38 -4.67 -1.59
C ASP A 78 41.14 -3.89 -2.90
N LEU A 79 40.96 -2.58 -2.75
CA LEU A 79 40.79 -1.62 -3.85
C LEU A 79 41.91 -0.57 -3.87
N SER A 80 43.02 -0.84 -3.18
CA SER A 80 44.18 0.06 -3.07
C SER A 80 44.77 0.41 -4.43
N ALA A 81 44.89 -0.58 -5.32
CA ALA A 81 45.36 -0.41 -6.70
C ALA A 81 44.47 0.53 -7.53
N ALA A 82 43.16 0.55 -7.27
CA ALA A 82 42.22 1.39 -7.99
C ALA A 82 42.23 2.85 -7.51
N CYS A 83 42.32 3.09 -6.20
CA CYS A 83 42.36 4.44 -5.63
C CYS A 83 42.87 4.44 -4.18
N PRO A 84 43.87 5.28 -3.81
CA PRO A 84 44.36 5.39 -2.43
C PRO A 84 43.27 5.76 -1.40
N ARG A 85 42.23 6.51 -1.82
CA ARG A 85 41.09 6.85 -0.97
C ARG A 85 40.24 5.64 -0.58
N LEU A 86 40.24 4.58 -1.39
CA LEU A 86 39.50 3.35 -1.08
C LEU A 86 40.27 2.43 -0.13
N ALA A 87 41.59 2.61 0.00
CA ALA A 87 42.44 1.89 0.95
C ALA A 87 42.36 2.46 2.37
N ALA A 88 42.32 3.80 2.50
CA ALA A 88 42.27 4.49 3.78
C ALA A 88 40.88 5.08 4.06
N TRP A 89 40.63 5.56 5.29
CA TRP A 89 39.39 6.25 5.63
C TRP A 89 39.08 7.39 4.63
N PRO A 90 37.85 7.51 4.11
CA PRO A 90 36.62 6.78 4.48
C PRO A 90 36.34 5.49 3.70
N ARG A 91 37.29 4.95 2.92
CA ARG A 91 37.15 3.72 2.12
C ARG A 91 36.02 3.74 1.08
N CYS A 92 35.52 4.93 0.77
CA CYS A 92 34.45 5.18 -0.18
C CYS A 92 34.62 6.56 -0.87
N CYS A 93 33.87 6.76 -1.94
CA CYS A 93 33.84 7.95 -2.78
C CYS A 93 32.99 9.09 -2.19
N ASN A 94 32.22 8.85 -1.11
CA ASN A 94 31.49 9.90 -0.40
C ASN A 94 32.45 11.04 -0.01
N GLY A 95 32.08 12.28 -0.33
CA GLY A 95 32.90 13.46 -0.05
C GLY A 95 34.22 13.54 -0.83
N CYS A 96 34.42 12.73 -1.88
CA CYS A 96 35.63 12.80 -2.71
C CYS A 96 35.64 14.08 -3.55
N GLY A 97 36.55 15.01 -3.23
CA GLY A 97 36.68 16.29 -3.96
C GLY A 97 36.94 16.10 -5.45
N ARG A 98 37.78 15.13 -5.83
CA ARG A 98 38.04 14.80 -7.25
C ARG A 98 36.81 14.28 -7.97
N TYR A 99 35.98 13.47 -7.30
CA TYR A 99 34.74 12.98 -7.89
C TYR A 99 33.74 14.12 -8.11
N ARG A 100 33.57 15.00 -7.10
CA ARG A 100 32.64 16.14 -7.17
C ARG A 100 33.06 17.24 -8.12
N ALA A 101 34.35 17.56 -8.18
CA ALA A 101 34.84 18.69 -8.97
C ALA A 101 34.92 18.37 -10.47
N ILE A 102 35.40 17.18 -10.83
CA ILE A 102 35.78 16.87 -12.22
C ILE A 102 35.29 15.51 -12.73
N GLY A 103 34.47 14.78 -11.97
CA GLY A 103 34.01 13.44 -12.36
C GLY A 103 35.17 12.43 -12.43
N CYS A 104 35.50 11.81 -11.29
CA CYS A 104 36.70 10.96 -11.17
C CYS A 104 36.71 9.83 -12.23
N LYS A 105 37.78 9.75 -13.02
CA LYS A 105 37.98 8.70 -14.04
C LYS A 105 38.40 7.33 -13.48
N ARG A 106 38.88 7.27 -12.21
CA ARG A 106 39.23 6.01 -11.54
C ARG A 106 37.97 5.14 -11.36
N ARG A 107 38.12 3.82 -11.47
CA ARG A 107 37.06 2.83 -11.26
C ARG A 107 37.58 1.72 -10.34
N PRO A 108 36.74 1.08 -9.51
CA PRO A 108 35.30 1.32 -9.37
C PRO A 108 34.98 2.59 -8.57
N HIS A 109 33.79 3.14 -8.78
CA HIS A 109 33.19 4.11 -7.86
C HIS A 109 32.43 3.37 -6.79
N VAL A 110 32.76 3.62 -5.53
CA VAL A 110 32.23 2.85 -4.39
C VAL A 110 31.69 3.82 -3.37
N PHE A 111 30.40 3.73 -3.02
CA PHE A 111 29.75 4.64 -2.08
C PHE A 111 29.18 3.88 -0.90
N TYR A 112 29.25 4.51 0.27
CA TYR A 112 28.40 4.15 1.39
C TYR A 112 27.00 4.72 1.14
N ASP A 113 25.99 3.86 1.22
CA ASP A 113 24.57 4.21 1.10
C ASP A 113 23.83 3.67 2.33
N ALA A 114 23.21 4.57 3.10
CA ALA A 114 22.58 4.23 4.37
C ALA A 114 21.39 3.27 4.20
N ARG A 115 20.64 3.42 3.10
CA ARG A 115 19.50 2.56 2.79
C ARG A 115 19.95 1.14 2.47
N ALA A 116 20.95 0.97 1.62
CA ALA A 116 21.51 -0.33 1.28
C ALA A 116 22.18 -0.99 2.50
N ALA A 117 22.88 -0.22 3.33
CA ALA A 117 23.44 -0.72 4.59
C ALA A 117 22.35 -1.23 5.56
N GLN A 118 21.23 -0.50 5.67
CA GLN A 118 20.08 -0.94 6.47
C GLN A 118 19.47 -2.24 5.92
N LEU A 119 19.26 -2.32 4.60
CA LEU A 119 18.73 -3.54 3.96
C LEU A 119 19.63 -4.76 4.21
N CYS A 120 20.97 -4.59 4.14
CA CYS A 120 21.90 -5.65 4.49
C CYS A 120 21.81 -6.05 5.97
N ALA A 121 21.66 -5.08 6.88
CA ALA A 121 21.50 -5.38 8.30
C ALA A 121 20.22 -6.17 8.58
N ASP A 122 19.11 -5.80 7.94
CA ASP A 122 17.82 -6.46 8.09
C ASP A 122 17.83 -7.87 7.46
N SER A 123 18.48 -8.04 6.30
CA SER A 123 18.61 -9.34 5.66
C SER A 123 19.43 -10.33 6.51
N VAL A 124 20.45 -9.85 7.22
CA VAL A 124 21.24 -10.68 8.15
C VAL A 124 20.37 -11.16 9.31
N LEU A 125 19.51 -10.30 9.88
CA LEU A 125 18.61 -10.69 10.98
C LEU A 125 17.62 -11.77 10.56
N VAL A 126 17.14 -11.71 9.32
CA VAL A 126 16.24 -12.72 8.76
C VAL A 126 16.99 -14.01 8.47
N SER A 127 18.10 -13.94 7.73
CA SER A 127 18.86 -15.12 7.30
C SER A 127 19.49 -15.89 8.45
N SER A 128 20.00 -15.21 9.48
CA SER A 128 20.59 -15.87 10.65
C SER A 128 19.56 -16.62 11.51
N ARG A 129 18.26 -16.37 11.29
CA ARG A 129 17.15 -17.01 12.01
C ARG A 129 16.33 -17.92 11.10
N ARG A 130 16.81 -18.17 9.88
CA ARG A 130 16.25 -19.20 8.99
C ARG A 130 16.78 -20.56 9.40
N GLY A 131 15.99 -21.59 9.13
CA GLY A 131 16.32 -22.97 9.48
C GLY A 131 15.66 -23.46 10.76
N ILE A 132 16.08 -24.64 11.17
CA ILE A 132 15.71 -25.30 12.42
C ILE A 132 16.95 -25.25 13.31
N ASP A 133 16.80 -24.73 14.53
CA ASP A 133 17.89 -24.68 15.51
C ASP A 133 18.09 -26.07 16.14
N ALA A 134 18.64 -26.99 15.35
CA ALA A 134 18.96 -28.37 15.70
C ALA A 134 20.00 -28.92 14.72
N ASP A 135 20.69 -30.00 15.11
CA ASP A 135 21.47 -30.77 14.16
C ASP A 135 20.57 -31.48 13.12
N GLU A 136 21.17 -31.94 12.02
CA GLU A 136 20.43 -32.56 10.92
C GLU A 136 19.63 -33.81 11.36
N PRO A 137 20.17 -34.73 12.18
CA PRO A 137 19.40 -35.87 12.66
C PRO A 137 18.22 -35.50 13.55
N ALA A 138 18.38 -34.57 14.50
CA ALA A 138 17.27 -34.16 15.36
C ALA A 138 16.23 -33.35 14.60
N ALA A 139 16.64 -32.54 13.62
CA ALA A 139 15.71 -31.84 12.73
C ALA A 139 14.87 -32.84 11.92
N ALA A 140 15.50 -33.84 11.31
CA ALA A 140 14.82 -34.89 10.55
C ALA A 140 13.82 -35.67 11.42
N ALA A 141 14.21 -36.07 12.64
CA ALA A 141 13.33 -36.78 13.57
C ALA A 141 12.09 -35.95 13.96
N ARG A 142 12.26 -34.64 14.21
CA ARG A 142 11.16 -33.72 14.51
C ARG A 142 10.21 -33.55 13.32
N LEU A 143 10.77 -33.42 12.12
CA LEU A 143 9.98 -33.25 10.89
C LEU A 143 9.15 -34.51 10.58
N GLU A 144 9.73 -35.70 10.69
CA GLU A 144 8.98 -36.95 10.47
C GLU A 144 7.88 -37.14 11.52
N ALA A 145 8.12 -36.78 12.78
CA ALA A 145 7.09 -36.83 13.83
C ALA A 145 5.92 -35.88 13.55
N ILE A 146 6.19 -34.66 13.06
CA ILE A 146 5.14 -33.73 12.62
C ILE A 146 4.36 -34.36 11.46
N ARG A 147 5.08 -34.88 10.45
CA ARG A 147 4.48 -35.45 9.25
C ARG A 147 3.58 -36.65 9.56
N ASP A 148 4.01 -37.58 10.42
CA ASP A 148 3.17 -38.70 10.89
C ASP A 148 1.87 -38.19 11.53
N CYS A 149 1.96 -37.19 12.41
CA CYS A 149 0.82 -36.64 13.10
C CYS A 149 -0.16 -35.92 12.15
N LEU A 150 0.36 -35.21 11.14
CA LEU A 150 -0.45 -34.59 10.09
C LEU A 150 -1.14 -35.64 9.21
N ARG A 151 -0.46 -36.73 8.82
CA ARG A 151 -1.06 -37.86 8.08
C ARG A 151 -2.22 -38.50 8.86
N ARG A 152 -2.13 -38.51 10.19
CA ARG A 152 -3.18 -38.99 11.10
C ARG A 152 -4.31 -37.97 11.33
N GLY A 153 -4.24 -36.80 10.69
CA GLY A 153 -5.27 -35.76 10.74
C GLY A 153 -5.27 -34.91 12.01
N LEU A 154 -4.19 -34.93 12.80
CA LEU A 154 -4.05 -34.11 13.99
C LEU A 154 -3.73 -32.65 13.61
N SER A 155 -4.32 -31.69 14.33
CA SER A 155 -4.03 -30.26 14.13
C SER A 155 -2.74 -29.84 14.84
N PRO A 156 -2.03 -28.79 14.38
CA PRO A 156 -0.84 -28.28 15.06
C PRO A 156 -1.03 -27.98 16.56
N GLU A 157 -2.23 -27.59 16.97
CA GLU A 157 -2.59 -27.39 18.37
C GLU A 157 -2.63 -28.72 19.14
N GLN A 158 -3.16 -29.79 18.53
CA GLN A 158 -3.17 -31.13 19.11
C GLN A 158 -1.77 -31.75 19.17
N LEU A 159 -0.91 -31.44 18.18
CA LEU A 159 0.51 -31.84 18.20
C LEU A 159 1.21 -31.22 19.41
N SER A 160 1.00 -29.93 19.65
CA SER A 160 1.65 -29.19 20.74
C SER A 160 1.05 -29.48 22.13
N ALA A 161 -0.25 -29.78 22.22
CA ALA A 161 -0.94 -30.07 23.49
C ALA A 161 -0.52 -31.40 24.14
N ARG A 162 0.12 -32.29 23.38
CA ARG A 162 0.66 -33.54 23.91
C ARG A 162 1.97 -33.23 24.65
N ASN A 163 1.87 -32.71 25.88
CA ASN A 163 3.01 -32.49 26.78
C ASN A 163 3.89 -33.75 26.83
N GLY A 164 5.16 -33.64 26.40
CA GLY A 164 6.11 -34.76 26.34
C GLY A 164 5.96 -35.70 25.13
N GLY A 165 5.16 -35.33 24.13
CA GLY A 165 5.11 -36.00 22.83
C GLY A 165 6.39 -35.77 22.01
N PRO A 166 6.54 -36.44 20.85
CA PRO A 166 7.79 -36.44 20.06
C PRO A 166 8.21 -35.06 19.49
N VAL A 167 7.40 -34.02 19.67
CA VAL A 167 7.63 -32.68 19.12
C VAL A 167 7.34 -31.62 20.20
N ASP A 168 8.38 -31.20 20.93
CA ASP A 168 8.31 -30.05 21.85
C ASP A 168 8.41 -28.73 21.06
N LEU A 169 7.36 -28.40 20.31
CA LEU A 169 7.27 -27.17 19.51
C LEU A 169 5.92 -26.49 19.73
N SER A 170 5.94 -25.16 19.66
CA SER A 170 4.71 -24.36 19.64
C SER A 170 3.91 -24.58 18.34
N PRO A 171 2.58 -24.40 18.36
CA PRO A 171 1.76 -24.51 17.14
C PRO A 171 2.23 -23.56 16.03
N SER A 172 2.65 -22.35 16.40
CA SER A 172 3.17 -21.35 15.46
C SER A 172 4.45 -21.81 14.75
N THR A 173 5.31 -22.56 15.41
CA THR A 173 6.51 -23.13 14.80
C THR A 173 6.16 -24.21 13.78
N ILE A 174 5.21 -25.09 14.13
CA ILE A 174 4.70 -26.14 13.22
C ILE A 174 4.08 -25.50 11.97
N TYR A 175 3.20 -24.50 12.13
CA TYR A 175 2.63 -23.78 10.99
C TYR A 175 3.69 -23.13 10.10
N ARG A 176 4.73 -22.55 10.70
CA ARG A 176 5.84 -21.92 9.96
C ARG A 176 6.65 -22.95 9.17
N TRP A 177 6.92 -24.11 9.76
CA TRP A 177 7.68 -25.18 9.11
C TRP A 177 6.93 -25.80 7.94
N VAL A 178 5.64 -26.08 8.12
CA VAL A 178 4.75 -26.55 7.04
C VAL A 178 4.65 -25.52 5.91
N ALA A 179 4.49 -24.23 6.25
CA ALA A 179 4.43 -23.17 5.25
C ALA A 179 5.76 -22.96 4.50
N ALA A 180 6.89 -23.23 5.16
CA ALA A 180 8.22 -23.16 4.56
C ALA A 180 8.53 -24.37 3.67
N GLY A 181 7.70 -25.41 3.67
CA GLY A 181 7.91 -26.61 2.86
C GLY A 181 9.02 -27.53 3.38
N TYR A 182 9.37 -27.44 4.67
CA TYR A 182 10.37 -28.36 5.22
C TYR A 182 9.90 -29.79 5.08
N ASP A 183 10.81 -30.66 4.63
CA ASP A 183 10.53 -32.07 4.41
C ASP A 183 9.26 -32.29 3.57
N GLY A 184 9.10 -31.51 2.49
CA GLY A 184 8.00 -31.67 1.53
C GLY A 184 6.60 -31.40 2.08
N MET A 185 6.45 -30.97 3.34
CA MET A 185 5.15 -30.66 3.93
C MET A 185 4.49 -29.49 3.21
N THR A 186 3.16 -29.48 3.16
CA THR A 186 2.42 -28.40 2.49
C THR A 186 1.22 -27.97 3.31
N ASN A 187 0.74 -26.75 3.06
CA ASN A 187 -0.48 -26.25 3.71
C ASN A 187 -1.73 -27.11 3.43
N MET A 188 -1.69 -28.01 2.44
CA MET A 188 -2.78 -28.95 2.14
C MET A 188 -2.94 -30.03 3.22
N GLU A 189 -1.87 -30.34 3.95
CA GLU A 189 -1.88 -31.31 5.06
C GLU A 189 -2.54 -30.73 6.32
N LEU A 190 -2.80 -29.41 6.35
CA LEU A 190 -3.41 -28.72 7.48
C LEU A 190 -4.93 -28.66 7.34
N ARG A 191 -5.62 -29.43 8.18
CA ARG A 191 -7.09 -29.61 8.20
C ARG A 191 -7.93 -28.33 8.10
N ARG A 192 -7.46 -27.21 8.67
CA ARG A 192 -8.24 -25.95 8.80
C ARG A 192 -7.66 -24.77 8.03
N LYS A 193 -6.51 -24.92 7.34
CA LYS A 193 -5.83 -23.77 6.71
C LYS A 193 -6.30 -23.50 5.29
N VAL A 194 -6.61 -24.54 4.53
CA VAL A 194 -7.11 -24.44 3.16
C VAL A 194 -8.64 -24.55 3.17
N GLY A 195 -9.32 -23.53 2.64
CA GLY A 195 -10.77 -23.51 2.49
C GLY A 195 -11.18 -22.59 1.36
N TYR A 196 -12.18 -22.97 0.58
CA TYR A 196 -12.72 -22.10 -0.46
C TYR A 196 -13.39 -20.89 0.18
N ARG A 197 -13.08 -19.70 -0.34
CA ARG A 197 -13.82 -18.49 0.00
C ARG A 197 -15.30 -18.73 -0.37
N PRO A 198 -16.26 -18.53 0.55
CA PRO A 198 -17.67 -18.66 0.21
C PRO A 198 -18.01 -17.78 -1.01
N ARG A 199 -18.68 -18.36 -2.02
CA ARG A 199 -19.12 -17.60 -3.20
C ARG A 199 -20.14 -16.55 -2.74
N ARG A 200 -19.89 -15.28 -3.09
CA ARG A 200 -20.90 -14.23 -2.95
C ARG A 200 -22.09 -14.61 -3.83
N ARG A 201 -23.27 -14.75 -3.24
CA ARG A 201 -24.51 -14.84 -4.01
C ARG A 201 -24.85 -13.42 -4.48
N ALA A 202 -25.10 -13.24 -5.77
CA ALA A 202 -25.66 -11.98 -6.26
C ALA A 202 -27.04 -11.80 -5.60
N ALA A 203 -27.29 -10.63 -5.01
CA ALA A 203 -28.65 -10.27 -4.63
C ALA A 203 -29.52 -10.29 -5.90
N GLY A 204 -30.75 -10.80 -5.80
CA GLY A 204 -31.69 -10.75 -6.93
C GLY A 204 -31.84 -9.30 -7.43
N ARG A 205 -32.02 -9.12 -8.75
CA ARG A 205 -32.26 -7.79 -9.35
C ARG A 205 -33.40 -7.12 -8.58
N ALA A 206 -33.10 -5.99 -7.93
CA ALA A 206 -34.13 -5.17 -7.29
C ALA A 206 -35.16 -4.75 -8.35
N ALA A 207 -36.44 -4.73 -7.98
CA ALA A 207 -37.50 -4.25 -8.86
C ALA A 207 -37.17 -2.84 -9.37
N THR A 208 -37.46 -2.57 -10.65
CA THR A 208 -37.36 -1.25 -11.26
C THR A 208 -38.10 -0.24 -10.38
N ARG A 209 -37.41 0.81 -9.92
CA ARG A 209 -37.95 1.78 -8.96
C ARG A 209 -38.95 2.76 -9.57
N HIS A 210 -39.21 2.64 -10.87
CA HIS A 210 -40.10 3.53 -11.60
C HIS A 210 -41.39 2.86 -12.08
N SER A 211 -42.42 3.66 -12.32
CA SER A 211 -43.71 3.25 -12.85
C SER A 211 -43.61 2.86 -14.34
N ALA A 212 -44.47 1.93 -14.79
CA ALA A 212 -44.42 1.43 -16.17
C ALA A 212 -44.59 2.53 -17.24
N ARG A 213 -45.36 3.58 -16.94
CA ARG A 213 -45.58 4.74 -17.82
C ARG A 213 -44.33 5.59 -18.05
N ARG A 214 -43.33 5.48 -17.16
CA ARG A 214 -42.05 6.20 -17.23
C ARG A 214 -40.87 5.31 -17.64
N SER A 215 -41.13 4.07 -18.06
CA SER A 215 -40.09 3.14 -18.51
C SER A 215 -39.35 3.65 -19.76
N HIS A 216 -38.18 3.09 -20.04
CA HIS A 216 -37.44 3.43 -21.26
C HIS A 216 -38.23 3.04 -22.51
N ALA A 217 -38.99 1.95 -22.46
CA ALA A 217 -39.92 1.58 -23.53
C ALA A 217 -40.99 2.67 -23.79
N ALA A 218 -41.54 3.27 -22.73
CA ALA A 218 -42.49 4.38 -22.87
C ALA A 218 -41.85 5.65 -23.44
N PHE A 219 -40.58 5.90 -23.12
CA PHE A 219 -39.80 6.98 -23.74
C PHE A 219 -39.63 6.78 -25.25
N LEU A 220 -39.20 5.58 -25.67
CA LEU A 220 -39.03 5.26 -27.10
C LEU A 220 -40.34 5.36 -27.88
N ALA A 221 -41.48 5.11 -27.22
CA ALA A 221 -42.81 5.22 -27.83
C ALA A 221 -43.22 6.67 -28.16
N LEU A 222 -42.50 7.70 -27.68
CA LEU A 222 -42.73 9.09 -28.06
C LEU A 222 -42.36 9.41 -29.51
N GLY A 223 -41.57 8.55 -30.16
CA GLY A 223 -41.04 8.77 -31.50
C GLY A 223 -39.64 9.38 -31.50
N GLU A 224 -38.92 9.21 -32.60
CA GLU A 224 -37.50 9.55 -32.72
C GLU A 224 -37.21 11.04 -32.50
N ASP A 225 -38.04 11.93 -33.06
CA ASP A 225 -37.87 13.38 -32.93
C ASP A 225 -38.00 13.86 -31.47
N ALA A 226 -38.97 13.30 -30.74
CA ALA A 226 -39.17 13.63 -29.33
C ALA A 226 -38.04 13.09 -28.45
N CYS A 227 -37.55 11.88 -28.76
CA CYS A 227 -36.40 11.30 -28.08
C CYS A 227 -35.12 12.10 -28.34
N ALA A 228 -34.89 12.54 -29.57
CA ALA A 228 -33.75 13.37 -29.95
C ALA A 228 -33.81 14.76 -29.32
N ALA A 229 -35.02 15.28 -29.08
CA ALA A 229 -35.28 16.56 -28.41
C ALA A 229 -35.28 16.49 -26.87
N ALA A 230 -35.07 15.31 -26.29
CA ALA A 230 -35.13 15.12 -24.85
C ALA A 230 -33.92 15.72 -24.12
N TRP A 231 -34.14 16.09 -22.87
CA TRP A 231 -33.07 16.37 -21.92
C TRP A 231 -32.58 15.07 -21.30
N GLU A 232 -31.29 14.97 -21.06
CA GLU A 232 -30.67 13.92 -20.25
C GLU A 232 -30.35 14.50 -18.87
N MET A 233 -30.77 13.81 -17.82
CA MET A 233 -30.52 14.16 -16.44
C MET A 233 -29.64 13.09 -15.80
N ASP A 234 -28.53 13.50 -15.19
CA ASP A 234 -27.55 12.57 -14.59
C ASP A 234 -26.85 13.24 -13.40
N THR A 235 -26.28 12.44 -12.49
CA THR A 235 -25.44 12.94 -11.40
C THR A 235 -23.97 12.58 -11.59
N VAL A 236 -23.10 13.58 -11.45
CA VAL A 236 -21.65 13.39 -11.47
C VAL A 236 -21.13 13.43 -10.04
N GLU A 237 -20.66 12.29 -9.56
CA GLU A 237 -20.00 12.17 -8.26
C GLU A 237 -18.56 12.70 -8.30
N GLY A 238 -18.16 13.43 -7.26
CA GLY A 238 -16.80 13.90 -7.07
C GLY A 238 -15.85 12.82 -6.54
N ALA A 239 -14.84 13.23 -5.77
CA ALA A 239 -13.97 12.28 -5.09
C ALA A 239 -14.78 11.41 -4.11
N ARG A 240 -14.45 10.12 -3.97
CA ARG A 240 -15.22 9.15 -3.14
C ARG A 240 -15.30 9.49 -1.64
N GLU A 241 -14.50 10.46 -1.21
CA GLU A 241 -14.43 10.97 0.16
C GLU A 241 -15.34 12.20 0.39
N ASP A 242 -15.93 12.73 -0.67
CA ASP A 242 -16.86 13.85 -0.66
C ASP A 242 -18.28 13.36 -0.92
N CYS A 243 -19.26 14.03 -0.30
CA CYS A 243 -20.68 13.80 -0.53
C CYS A 243 -21.25 14.71 -1.62
N ALA A 244 -20.54 15.80 -1.95
CA ALA A 244 -20.96 16.75 -2.95
C ALA A 244 -20.97 16.13 -4.36
N CYS A 245 -22.01 16.43 -5.13
CA CYS A 245 -22.15 15.99 -6.51
C CYS A 245 -22.71 17.10 -7.40
N LEU A 246 -22.65 16.90 -8.72
CA LEU A 246 -23.24 17.82 -9.69
C LEU A 246 -24.44 17.15 -10.35
N LEU A 247 -25.61 17.79 -10.25
CA LEU A 247 -26.74 17.45 -11.12
C LEU A 247 -26.49 18.07 -12.49
N THR A 248 -26.51 17.23 -13.51
CA THR A 248 -26.31 17.67 -14.89
C THR A 248 -27.60 17.52 -15.70
N LEU A 249 -27.93 18.56 -16.46
CA LEU A 249 -29.06 18.58 -17.40
C LEU A 249 -28.50 18.90 -18.79
N LEU A 250 -28.47 17.90 -19.67
CA LEU A 250 -27.98 18.03 -21.03
C LEU A 250 -29.15 18.08 -22.02
N HIS A 251 -29.26 19.17 -22.75
CA HIS A 251 -30.19 19.27 -23.88
C HIS A 251 -29.54 18.62 -25.12
N ARG A 252 -30.03 17.45 -25.53
CA ARG A 252 -29.43 16.67 -26.64
C ARG A 252 -29.30 17.46 -27.95
N PRO A 253 -30.30 18.24 -28.42
CA PRO A 253 -30.20 18.94 -29.70
C PRO A 253 -29.15 20.05 -29.72
N SER A 254 -29.12 20.89 -28.68
CA SER A 254 -28.24 22.07 -28.66
C SER A 254 -26.91 21.80 -27.96
N ARG A 255 -26.73 20.62 -27.35
CA ARG A 255 -25.59 20.27 -26.50
C ARG A 255 -25.37 21.25 -25.34
N LEU A 256 -26.43 21.96 -24.94
CA LEU A 256 -26.40 22.85 -23.78
C LEU A 256 -26.41 21.99 -22.51
N GLN A 257 -25.43 22.17 -21.64
CA GLN A 257 -25.35 21.47 -20.37
C GLN A 257 -25.45 22.46 -19.21
N LEU A 258 -26.39 22.21 -18.31
CA LEU A 258 -26.46 22.86 -17.01
C LEU A 258 -25.82 21.93 -15.99
N ALA A 259 -24.99 22.49 -15.10
CA ALA A 259 -24.40 21.76 -13.98
C ALA A 259 -24.74 22.51 -12.69
N LEU A 260 -25.49 21.85 -11.81
CA LEU A 260 -26.01 22.41 -10.57
C LEU A 260 -25.32 21.70 -9.39
N PRO A 261 -24.69 22.44 -8.47
CA PRO A 261 -24.08 21.84 -7.28
C PRO A 261 -25.14 21.28 -6.34
N LEU A 262 -24.90 20.06 -5.87
CA LEU A 262 -25.67 19.38 -4.83
C LEU A 262 -24.76 19.10 -3.63
N GLU A 263 -25.26 19.34 -2.43
CA GLU A 263 -24.52 19.03 -1.19
C GLU A 263 -24.40 17.52 -0.95
N GLU A 264 -25.44 16.76 -1.31
CA GLU A 264 -25.48 15.31 -1.19
C GLU A 264 -26.25 14.67 -2.35
N LYS A 265 -25.92 13.41 -2.68
CA LYS A 265 -26.61 12.59 -3.68
C LYS A 265 -27.95 12.04 -3.14
N THR A 266 -28.90 12.92 -2.88
CA THR A 266 -30.24 12.57 -2.37
C THR A 266 -31.36 13.12 -3.25
N ALA A 267 -32.54 12.50 -3.18
CA ALA A 267 -33.72 12.97 -3.92
C ALA A 267 -34.20 14.36 -3.48
N GLY A 268 -34.00 14.70 -2.20
CA GLY A 268 -34.29 16.05 -1.68
C GLY A 268 -33.43 17.11 -2.36
N CYS A 269 -32.10 16.91 -2.38
CA CYS A 269 -31.19 17.85 -3.02
C CYS A 269 -31.45 18.03 -4.52
N VAL A 270 -31.80 16.94 -5.23
CA VAL A 270 -32.21 17.02 -6.65
C VAL A 270 -33.48 17.85 -6.82
N ALA A 271 -34.49 17.65 -5.96
CA ALA A 271 -35.72 18.41 -5.99
C ALA A 271 -35.47 19.91 -5.74
N ASP A 272 -34.66 20.26 -4.73
CA ASP A 272 -34.32 21.65 -4.42
C ASP A 272 -33.60 22.33 -5.59
N ALA A 273 -32.66 21.63 -6.25
CA ALA A 273 -31.96 22.14 -7.41
C ALA A 273 -32.90 22.39 -8.60
N LEU A 274 -33.81 21.46 -8.88
CA LEU A 274 -34.83 21.60 -9.93
C LEU A 274 -35.86 22.68 -9.60
N GLU A 275 -36.21 22.87 -8.32
CA GLU A 275 -37.05 23.97 -7.87
C GLU A 275 -36.40 25.33 -8.15
N GLY A 276 -35.09 25.46 -7.89
CA GLY A 276 -34.32 26.66 -8.25
C GLY A 276 -34.38 26.96 -9.75
N VAL A 277 -34.24 25.95 -10.60
CA VAL A 277 -34.38 26.10 -12.07
C VAL A 277 -35.80 26.53 -12.44
N ARG A 278 -36.81 25.89 -11.86
CA ARG A 278 -38.22 26.22 -12.10
C ARG A 278 -38.56 27.64 -11.66
N ALA A 279 -38.02 28.11 -10.54
CA ALA A 279 -38.23 29.46 -10.03
C ALA A 279 -37.71 30.52 -11.01
N ILE A 280 -36.58 30.24 -11.69
CA ILE A 280 -36.00 31.13 -12.70
C ILE A 280 -36.79 31.10 -14.01
N LEU A 281 -37.16 29.91 -14.50
CA LEU A 281 -37.87 29.75 -15.77
C LEU A 281 -39.37 30.10 -15.68
N GLY A 282 -39.94 30.07 -14.47
CA GLY A 282 -41.38 30.11 -14.24
C GLY A 282 -42.07 28.81 -14.67
N ALA A 283 -43.34 28.65 -14.28
CA ALA A 283 -44.11 27.43 -14.58
C ALA A 283 -44.25 27.18 -16.09
N ASP A 284 -44.58 28.22 -16.86
CA ASP A 284 -44.75 28.10 -18.32
C ASP A 284 -43.43 27.89 -19.05
N GLY A 285 -42.35 28.55 -18.60
CA GLY A 285 -41.02 28.38 -19.18
C GLY A 285 -40.48 26.97 -18.95
N THR A 286 -40.64 26.45 -17.74
CA THR A 286 -40.25 25.08 -17.38
C THR A 286 -40.95 24.06 -18.29
N ARG A 287 -42.26 24.22 -18.51
CA ARG A 287 -43.02 23.33 -19.40
C ARG A 287 -42.62 23.42 -20.86
N ARG A 288 -42.13 24.59 -21.31
CA ARG A 288 -41.65 24.76 -22.69
C ARG A 288 -40.27 24.15 -22.90
N VAL A 289 -39.41 24.26 -21.90
CA VAL A 289 -38.02 23.80 -21.92
C VAL A 289 -37.94 22.28 -21.73
N PHE A 290 -38.59 21.74 -20.70
CA PHE A 290 -38.56 20.32 -20.37
C PHE A 290 -39.78 19.60 -20.96
N ARG A 291 -39.70 19.30 -22.26
CA ARG A 291 -40.73 18.52 -22.97
C ARG A 291 -40.64 17.03 -22.70
N ALA A 292 -39.42 16.50 -22.68
CA ALA A 292 -39.09 15.14 -22.28
C ALA A 292 -37.74 15.15 -21.55
N VAL A 293 -37.63 14.38 -20.48
CA VAL A 293 -36.43 14.24 -19.66
C VAL A 293 -36.19 12.76 -19.41
N LEU A 294 -35.00 12.28 -19.74
CA LEU A 294 -34.56 10.92 -19.49
C LEU A 294 -33.49 10.93 -18.39
N THR A 295 -33.65 10.08 -17.38
CA THR A 295 -32.69 9.92 -16.29
C THR A 295 -32.35 8.45 -16.08
N ASP A 296 -31.27 8.16 -15.35
CA ASP A 296 -30.98 6.80 -14.90
C ASP A 296 -31.90 6.37 -13.74
N ASN A 297 -31.79 5.12 -13.30
CA ASN A 297 -32.58 4.58 -12.19
C ASN A 297 -31.88 4.75 -10.82
N GLY A 298 -31.12 5.84 -10.68
CA GLY A 298 -30.41 6.22 -9.47
C GLY A 298 -31.34 6.37 -8.26
N ALA A 299 -30.78 6.23 -7.05
CA ALA A 299 -31.56 6.38 -5.82
C ALA A 299 -32.02 7.82 -5.58
N GLU A 300 -31.22 8.78 -6.04
CA GLU A 300 -31.49 10.21 -6.04
C GLU A 300 -32.66 10.62 -6.95
N PHE A 301 -33.06 9.76 -7.89
CA PHE A 301 -34.19 10.03 -8.79
C PHE A 301 -35.43 9.21 -8.43
N SER A 302 -35.47 8.57 -7.26
CA SER A 302 -36.56 7.67 -6.91
C SER A 302 -37.91 8.36 -6.66
N ASP A 303 -37.91 9.66 -6.34
CA ASP A 303 -39.15 10.43 -6.15
C ASP A 303 -39.68 10.96 -7.49
N GLU A 304 -40.31 10.07 -8.25
CA GLU A 304 -40.87 10.42 -9.56
C GLU A 304 -41.90 11.55 -9.49
N GLY A 305 -42.63 11.63 -8.39
CA GLY A 305 -43.74 12.56 -8.22
C GLY A 305 -43.24 13.98 -8.06
N ALA A 306 -42.28 14.18 -7.15
CA ALA A 306 -41.65 15.48 -6.92
C ALA A 306 -40.94 15.98 -8.19
N ILE A 307 -40.13 15.13 -8.82
CA ILE A 307 -39.37 15.52 -10.02
C ILE A 307 -40.31 15.84 -11.18
N ALA A 308 -41.30 14.99 -11.46
CA ALA A 308 -42.25 15.25 -12.54
C ALA A 308 -43.05 16.54 -12.33
N ALA A 309 -43.46 16.83 -11.09
CA ALA A 309 -44.13 18.07 -10.75
C ALA A 309 -43.22 19.29 -11.00
N LEU A 310 -41.93 19.19 -10.65
CA LEU A 310 -40.93 20.24 -10.88
C LEU A 310 -40.61 20.46 -12.36
N LEU A 311 -40.70 19.42 -13.19
CA LEU A 311 -40.60 19.53 -14.65
C LEU A 311 -41.88 20.05 -15.33
N GLY A 312 -42.92 20.35 -14.54
CA GLY A 312 -44.18 20.90 -15.02
C GLY A 312 -45.09 19.87 -15.68
N GLU A 313 -44.99 18.60 -15.29
CA GLU A 313 -45.91 17.55 -15.72
C GLU A 313 -47.32 17.79 -15.16
N GLY A 314 -48.32 17.77 -16.05
CA GLY A 314 -49.73 17.90 -15.69
C GLY A 314 -50.45 16.54 -15.59
N PRO A 315 -51.72 16.52 -15.13
CA PRO A 315 -52.53 15.29 -15.09
C PRO A 315 -52.63 14.63 -16.47
N GLY A 316 -52.21 13.37 -16.56
CA GLY A 316 -52.25 12.59 -17.81
C GLY A 316 -51.09 12.86 -18.78
N GLU A 317 -50.17 13.77 -18.47
CA GLU A 317 -48.92 13.95 -19.22
C GLU A 317 -47.82 13.05 -18.63
N THR A 318 -46.81 12.70 -19.42
CA THR A 318 -45.59 12.06 -18.92
C THR A 318 -44.40 12.69 -19.62
N ARG A 319 -43.53 13.33 -18.83
CA ARG A 319 -42.35 14.06 -19.30
C ARG A 319 -41.06 13.48 -18.74
N LEU A 320 -41.12 12.89 -17.54
CA LEU A 320 -40.00 12.22 -16.90
C LEU A 320 -40.00 10.73 -17.22
N PHE A 321 -38.87 10.22 -17.70
CA PHE A 321 -38.62 8.84 -18.07
C PHE A 321 -37.32 8.33 -17.48
N TYR A 322 -37.22 7.01 -17.32
CA TYR A 322 -36.09 6.32 -16.70
C TYR A 322 -35.51 5.29 -17.65
N CYS A 323 -34.18 5.15 -17.62
CA CYS A 323 -33.48 4.06 -18.28
C CYS A 323 -33.72 2.72 -17.56
N ASP A 324 -33.96 1.65 -18.32
CA ASP A 324 -34.08 0.29 -17.79
C ASP A 324 -32.68 -0.37 -17.69
N PRO A 325 -32.34 -1.07 -16.57
CA PRO A 325 -31.05 -1.74 -16.35
C PRO A 325 -30.94 -3.20 -16.88
#